data_AF-A0A661KZB3-F1
#
_entry.id   AF-A0A661KZB3-F1
#
_cell.length_a   1.000
_cell.length_b   1.000
_cell.length_c   1.000
_cell.angle_alpha   90.00
_cell.angle_beta   90.00
_cell.angle_gamma   90.00
#
_symmetry.space_group_name_H-M   'P 1'
#
loop_
_entity.id
_entity.type
_entity.pdbx_description
1 polymer ?
#
loop_
_entity_poly.entity_id
_entity_poly.type
_entity_poly.pdbx_seq_one_letter_code
_entity_poly.pdbx_strand_id
1 'polypeptide(L)'
;MGAVKKDPKDYIIFPLDLPDYDAAMPYVEKLASHVGLFKVGLELFISEGPPIIKAIQDTGPAEIFLDLKLHDIPATVQKAFSAASRHGVRFVTVHCDAGEEALRAAAKAGQGKTQILAVTVLTSLDTGALKNLGYEKNYTEDISRLVLLRAKMAKRAGCHGMVCSGRELAKIR
;
A
#
# COMPACT_ATOMS: atom_id res chain seq x y z
N MET A 1 11.57 5.85 23.78
CA MET A 1 12.40 6.03 22.57
C MET A 1 12.11 7.40 21.98
N GLY A 2 13.12 8.25 21.84
CA GLY A 2 12.96 9.57 21.21
C GLY A 2 12.47 9.41 19.77
N ALA A 3 11.61 10.33 19.32
CA ALA A 3 11.17 10.35 17.93
C ALA A 3 12.42 10.52 17.04
N VAL A 4 12.65 9.56 16.14
CA VAL A 4 13.67 9.71 15.10
C VAL A 4 13.30 10.97 14.31
N LYS A 5 14.23 11.92 14.25
CA LYS A 5 14.05 13.15 13.49
C LYS A 5 13.91 12.77 12.02
N LYS A 6 12.72 12.96 11.45
CA LYS A 6 12.45 12.70 10.03
C LYS A 6 12.85 13.90 9.19
N ASP A 7 13.50 13.64 8.07
CA ASP A 7 13.79 14.65 7.06
C ASP A 7 12.56 14.90 6.17
N PRO A 8 12.44 16.06 5.49
CA PRO A 8 11.32 16.34 4.60
C PRO A 8 11.07 15.26 3.55
N LYS A 9 12.15 14.67 3.00
CA LYS A 9 12.07 13.58 2.03
C LYS A 9 11.31 12.35 2.56
N ASP A 10 11.39 12.07 3.87
CA ASP A 10 10.79 10.89 4.50
C ASP A 10 9.26 10.94 4.54
N TYR A 11 8.68 12.10 4.17
CA TYR A 11 7.23 12.30 4.05
C TYR A 11 6.74 12.19 2.59
N ILE A 12 7.65 12.04 1.63
CA ILE A 12 7.33 12.03 0.20
C ILE A 12 7.47 10.62 -0.35
N ILE A 13 6.38 10.14 -0.95
CA ILE A 13 6.32 8.91 -1.73
C ILE A 13 6.03 9.32 -3.17
N PHE A 14 6.96 9.07 -4.09
CA PHE A 14 6.77 9.42 -5.50
C PHE A 14 6.14 8.24 -6.27
N PRO A 15 4.95 8.41 -6.89
CA PRO A 15 4.33 7.38 -7.71
C PRO A 15 5.07 7.19 -9.04
N LEU A 16 5.52 5.98 -9.31
CA LEU A 16 5.98 5.56 -10.64
C LEU A 16 4.80 4.93 -11.40
N ASP A 17 3.76 5.73 -11.61
CA ASP A 17 2.58 5.35 -12.42
C ASP A 17 2.92 5.60 -13.90
N LEU A 18 3.84 4.78 -14.40
CA LEU A 18 4.47 4.87 -15.72
C LEU A 18 4.48 3.47 -16.36
N PRO A 19 4.42 3.38 -17.70
CA PRO A 19 4.12 2.13 -18.39
C PRO A 19 5.26 1.10 -18.30
N ASP A 20 6.52 1.54 -18.32
CA ASP A 20 7.68 0.68 -18.50
C ASP A 20 8.95 1.23 -17.83
N TYR A 21 10.04 0.47 -17.96
CA TYR A 21 11.36 0.81 -17.44
C TYR A 21 11.89 2.16 -17.95
N ASP A 22 11.85 2.37 -19.28
CA ASP A 22 12.43 3.54 -19.93
C ASP A 22 11.70 4.83 -19.54
N ALA A 23 10.39 4.75 -19.30
CA ALA A 23 9.61 5.84 -18.76
C ALA A 23 9.90 6.10 -17.27
N ALA A 24 10.06 5.04 -16.47
CA ALA A 24 10.19 5.14 -15.00
C ALA A 24 11.58 5.60 -14.53
N MET A 25 12.65 5.01 -15.07
CA MET A 25 14.01 5.19 -14.54
C MET A 25 14.55 6.63 -14.59
N PRO A 26 14.24 7.46 -15.60
CA PRO A 26 14.65 8.88 -15.58
C PRO A 26 14.15 9.64 -14.34
N TYR A 27 12.96 9.30 -13.82
CA TYR A 27 12.45 9.90 -12.58
C TYR A 27 13.15 9.34 -11.35
N VAL A 28 13.47 8.04 -11.35
CA VAL A 28 14.18 7.38 -10.27
C VAL A 28 15.56 8.00 -10.08
N GLU A 29 16.34 8.10 -11.15
CA GLU A 29 17.68 8.71 -11.15
C GLU A 29 17.66 10.14 -10.63
N LYS A 30 16.66 10.93 -11.04
CA LYS A 30 16.52 12.32 -10.62
C LYS A 30 16.09 12.48 -9.16
N LEU A 31 15.25 11.57 -8.66
CA LEU A 31 14.54 11.75 -7.39
C LEU A 31 15.02 10.85 -6.25
N ALA A 32 15.90 9.87 -6.50
CA ALA A 32 16.31 8.87 -5.50
C ALA A 32 16.92 9.46 -4.20
N SER A 33 17.50 10.66 -4.25
CA SER A 33 18.00 11.38 -3.07
C SER A 33 17.00 12.38 -2.46
N HIS A 34 15.86 12.60 -3.11
CA HIS A 34 14.87 13.63 -2.78
C HIS A 34 13.57 13.08 -2.18
N VAL A 35 13.33 11.78 -2.29
CA VAL A 35 12.13 11.11 -1.78
C VAL A 35 12.50 9.97 -0.85
N GLY A 36 11.66 9.71 0.14
CA GLY A 36 11.85 8.58 1.05
C GLY A 36 11.53 7.26 0.35
N LEU A 37 10.49 7.26 -0.50
CA LEU A 37 10.05 6.06 -1.21
C LEU A 37 9.63 6.33 -2.65
N PHE A 38 9.83 5.31 -3.50
CA PHE A 38 9.10 5.17 -4.75
C PHE A 38 7.93 4.20 -4.58
N LYS A 39 6.76 4.55 -5.12
CA LYS A 39 5.61 3.66 -5.20
C LYS A 39 5.57 2.99 -6.57
N VAL A 40 5.74 1.68 -6.60
CA VAL A 40 5.56 0.85 -7.79
C VAL A 40 4.14 0.29 -7.77
N GLY A 41 3.32 0.74 -8.71
CA GLY A 41 1.92 0.32 -8.85
C GLY A 41 1.72 -0.89 -9.75
N LEU A 42 0.46 -1.22 -10.01
CA LEU A 42 0.08 -2.37 -10.85
C LEU A 42 0.62 -2.26 -12.28
N GLU A 43 0.51 -1.09 -12.93
CA GLU A 43 0.94 -0.89 -14.33
C GLU A 43 2.41 -1.27 -14.53
N LEU A 44 3.31 -0.56 -13.84
CA LEU A 44 4.74 -0.81 -13.93
C LEU A 44 5.14 -2.22 -13.47
N PHE A 45 4.56 -2.74 -12.39
CA PHE A 45 4.91 -4.07 -11.90
C PHE A 45 4.43 -5.19 -12.81
N ILE A 46 3.27 -5.04 -13.46
CA ILE A 46 2.77 -6.05 -14.41
C ILE A 46 3.59 -6.02 -15.70
N SER A 47 4.01 -4.84 -16.17
CA SER A 47 4.87 -4.72 -17.35
C SER A 47 6.27 -5.30 -17.11
N GLU A 48 6.93 -4.84 -16.04
CA GLU A 48 8.37 -5.08 -15.86
C GLU A 48 8.69 -6.22 -14.88
N GLY A 49 7.76 -6.56 -14.00
CA GLY A 49 7.96 -7.56 -12.96
C GLY A 49 9.04 -7.18 -11.92
N PRO A 50 9.60 -8.17 -11.19
CA PRO A 50 10.62 -7.93 -10.16
C PRO A 50 11.91 -7.20 -10.59
N PRO A 51 12.40 -7.29 -11.84
CA PRO A 51 13.58 -6.53 -12.28
C PRO A 51 13.51 -5.02 -12.02
N ILE A 52 12.33 -4.39 -12.14
CA ILE A 52 12.20 -2.93 -11.86
C ILE A 52 12.50 -2.59 -10.40
N ILE A 53 12.16 -3.47 -9.46
CA ILE A 53 12.44 -3.28 -8.03
C ILE A 53 13.95 -3.22 -7.81
N LYS A 54 14.70 -4.13 -8.45
CA LYS A 54 16.15 -4.19 -8.34
C LYS A 54 16.80 -2.95 -8.95
N ALA A 55 16.34 -2.51 -10.12
CA ALA A 55 16.86 -1.31 -10.77
C ALA A 55 16.67 -0.04 -9.92
N ILE A 56 15.51 0.11 -9.28
CA ILE A 56 15.25 1.24 -8.36
C ILE A 56 16.19 1.18 -7.15
N GLN A 57 16.36 0.01 -6.54
CA GLN A 57 17.26 -0.19 -5.39
C GLN A 57 18.72 0.11 -5.72
N ASP A 58 19.16 -0.20 -6.94
CA ASP A 58 20.54 0.03 -7.38
C ASP A 58 20.84 1.51 -7.65
N THR A 59 19.81 2.33 -7.85
CA THR A 59 19.96 3.75 -8.22
C THR A 59 20.23 4.64 -7.00
N GLY A 60 19.72 4.30 -5.82
CA GLY A 60 19.92 5.14 -4.66
C GLY A 60 19.21 4.68 -3.38
N PRO A 61 19.18 5.53 -2.34
CA PRO A 61 18.77 5.13 -1.00
C PRO A 61 17.25 5.10 -0.78
N ALA A 62 16.44 5.55 -1.75
CA ALA A 62 14.99 5.56 -1.61
C ALA A 62 14.44 4.13 -1.48
N GLU A 63 13.58 3.91 -0.49
CA GLU A 63 12.93 2.61 -0.29
C GLU A 63 11.78 2.41 -1.28
N ILE A 64 11.21 1.20 -1.31
CA ILE A 64 10.13 0.86 -2.25
C ILE A 64 8.84 0.56 -1.50
N PHE A 65 7.76 1.21 -1.94
CA PHE A 65 6.39 0.86 -1.61
C PHE A 65 5.78 0.12 -2.81
N LEU A 66 5.54 -1.18 -2.67
CA LEU A 66 4.91 -2.00 -3.68
C LEU A 66 3.38 -2.00 -3.51
N ASP A 67 2.68 -1.24 -4.36
CA ASP A 67 1.24 -0.95 -4.23
C ASP A 67 0.37 -1.85 -5.11
N LEU A 68 0.38 -3.16 -4.82
CA LEU A 68 -0.34 -4.18 -5.59
C LEU A 68 -1.75 -4.48 -5.08
N LYS A 69 -2.12 -3.93 -3.91
CA LYS A 69 -3.45 -4.06 -3.29
C LYS A 69 -3.93 -5.51 -3.24
N LEU A 70 -3.08 -6.41 -2.77
CA LEU A 70 -3.32 -7.86 -2.78
C LEU A 70 -4.71 -8.18 -2.21
N HIS A 71 -5.49 -8.94 -2.97
CA HIS A 71 -6.87 -9.26 -2.63
C HIS A 71 -7.21 -10.66 -3.14
N ASP A 72 -7.16 -11.63 -2.24
CA ASP A 72 -7.39 -13.05 -2.50
C ASP A 72 -7.68 -13.75 -1.15
N ILE A 73 -7.85 -15.07 -1.14
CA ILE A 73 -8.00 -15.85 0.09
C ILE A 73 -6.74 -15.75 0.98
N PRO A 74 -6.86 -15.95 2.31
CA PRO A 74 -5.77 -15.70 3.26
C PRO A 74 -4.43 -16.40 2.92
N ALA A 75 -4.49 -17.66 2.49
CA ALA A 75 -3.29 -18.42 2.14
C ALA A 75 -2.58 -17.86 0.88
N THR A 76 -3.32 -17.40 -0.11
CA THR A 76 -2.76 -16.79 -1.33
C THR A 76 -2.14 -15.44 -1.00
N VAL A 77 -2.86 -14.60 -0.25
CA VAL A 77 -2.34 -13.29 0.22
C VAL A 77 -1.07 -13.47 1.02
N GLN A 78 -1.00 -14.45 1.93
CA GLN A 78 0.21 -14.75 2.70
C GLN A 78 1.40 -15.09 1.81
N LYS A 79 1.19 -15.96 0.81
CA LYS A 79 2.23 -16.39 -0.13
C LYS A 79 2.70 -15.23 -1.02
N ALA A 80 1.77 -14.45 -1.55
CA ALA A 80 2.07 -13.27 -2.37
C ALA A 80 2.82 -12.21 -1.56
N PHE A 81 2.38 -11.91 -0.33
CA PHE A 81 3.06 -10.98 0.57
C PHE A 81 4.47 -11.47 0.92
N SER A 82 4.63 -12.76 1.22
CA SER A 82 5.95 -13.37 1.45
C SER A 82 6.85 -13.23 0.24
N ALA A 83 6.32 -13.44 -0.97
CA ALA A 83 7.06 -13.32 -2.21
C ALA A 83 7.53 -11.88 -2.45
N ALA A 84 6.63 -10.90 -2.31
CA ALA A 84 6.97 -9.48 -2.37
C ALA A 84 8.04 -9.09 -1.35
N SER A 85 7.93 -9.58 -0.11
CA SER A 85 8.86 -9.27 0.98
C SER A 85 10.29 -9.74 0.71
N ARG A 86 10.49 -10.80 -0.09
CA ARG A 86 11.83 -11.28 -0.49
C ARG A 86 12.61 -10.26 -1.33
N HIS A 87 11.93 -9.31 -1.97
CA HIS A 87 12.58 -8.25 -2.73
C HIS A 87 13.02 -7.06 -1.88
N GLY A 88 12.92 -7.14 -0.55
CA GLY A 88 13.41 -6.08 0.34
C GLY A 88 12.61 -4.77 0.24
N VAL A 89 11.35 -4.83 -0.19
CA VAL A 89 10.47 -3.66 -0.24
C VAL A 89 10.03 -3.26 1.17
N ARG A 90 9.86 -1.96 1.38
CA ARG A 90 9.48 -1.39 2.68
C ARG A 90 8.01 -1.62 2.99
N PHE A 91 7.14 -1.36 2.02
CA PHE A 91 5.69 -1.52 2.16
C PHE A 91 5.10 -2.40 1.07
N VAL A 92 4.06 -3.16 1.42
CA VAL A 92 3.18 -3.85 0.47
C VAL A 92 1.72 -3.60 0.85
N THR A 93 0.86 -3.30 -0.11
CA THR A 93 -0.58 -3.13 0.14
C THR A 93 -1.37 -4.43 0.08
N VAL A 94 -2.34 -4.55 0.98
CA VAL A 94 -3.37 -5.60 0.99
C VAL A 94 -4.73 -4.92 1.15
N HIS A 95 -5.73 -5.33 0.37
CA HIS A 95 -7.06 -4.73 0.45
C HIS A 95 -7.82 -5.23 1.69
N CYS A 96 -8.51 -4.35 2.41
CA CYS A 96 -9.35 -4.77 3.55
C CYS A 96 -10.49 -5.72 3.14
N ASP A 97 -10.88 -5.72 1.87
CA ASP A 97 -11.92 -6.62 1.34
C ASP A 97 -11.48 -8.08 1.29
N ALA A 98 -10.17 -8.36 1.38
CA ALA A 98 -9.65 -9.71 1.58
C ALA A 98 -10.01 -10.29 2.98
N GLY A 99 -10.55 -9.46 3.87
CA GLY A 99 -10.98 -9.85 5.20
C GLY A 99 -9.86 -9.83 6.26
N GLU A 100 -10.28 -9.86 7.53
CA GLU A 100 -9.35 -9.72 8.67
C GLU A 100 -8.30 -10.83 8.73
N GLU A 101 -8.66 -12.05 8.32
CA GLU A 101 -7.75 -13.20 8.32
C GLU A 101 -6.61 -13.03 7.30
N ALA A 102 -6.91 -12.55 6.09
CA ALA A 102 -5.90 -12.28 5.07
C ALA A 102 -4.94 -11.16 5.50
N LEU A 103 -5.49 -10.09 6.09
CA LEU A 103 -4.68 -9.00 6.66
C LEU A 103 -3.74 -9.53 7.75
N ARG A 104 -4.26 -10.38 8.66
CA ARG A 104 -3.48 -10.99 9.74
C ARG A 104 -2.39 -11.93 9.22
N ALA A 105 -2.69 -12.70 8.18
CA ALA A 105 -1.74 -13.61 7.55
C ALA A 105 -0.58 -12.85 6.90
N ALA A 106 -0.88 -11.76 6.17
CA ALA A 106 0.12 -10.88 5.58
C ALA A 106 0.96 -10.14 6.64
N ALA A 107 0.33 -9.61 7.69
CA ALA A 107 1.04 -8.94 8.78
C ALA A 107 2.08 -9.85 9.46
N LYS A 108 1.76 -11.14 9.63
CA LYS A 108 2.70 -12.15 10.15
C LYS A 108 3.79 -12.51 9.13
N ALA A 109 3.47 -12.57 7.84
CA ALA A 109 4.39 -12.96 6.78
C ALA A 109 5.57 -11.98 6.60
N GLY A 110 5.37 -10.69 6.89
CA GLY A 110 6.40 -9.67 6.75
C GLY A 110 7.58 -9.79 7.73
N GLN A 111 7.45 -10.57 8.81
CA GLN A 111 8.48 -10.79 9.84
C GLN A 111 9.13 -9.49 10.36
N GLY A 112 8.41 -8.37 10.34
CA GLY A 112 8.91 -7.05 10.71
C GLY A 112 9.88 -6.38 9.70
N LYS A 113 10.23 -7.05 8.60
CA LYS A 113 11.08 -6.50 7.52
C LYS A 113 10.27 -5.68 6.53
N THR A 114 9.19 -6.26 6.02
CA THR A 114 8.24 -5.59 5.12
C THR A 114 6.95 -5.29 5.85
N GLN A 115 6.51 -4.04 5.77
CA GLN A 115 5.34 -3.55 6.49
C GLN A 115 4.09 -3.60 5.60
N ILE A 116 3.00 -4.11 6.14
CA ILE A 116 1.69 -4.11 5.48
C ILE A 116 0.99 -2.75 5.62
N LEU A 117 0.48 -2.23 4.51
CA LEU A 117 -0.47 -1.13 4.47
C LEU A 117 -1.84 -1.64 4.02
N ALA A 118 -2.86 -1.52 4.87
CA ALA A 118 -4.21 -1.96 4.53
C ALA A 118 -4.94 -0.90 3.69
N VAL A 119 -5.41 -1.24 2.50
CA VAL A 119 -6.23 -0.32 1.69
C VAL A 119 -7.67 -0.37 2.20
N THR A 120 -8.18 0.80 2.62
CA THR A 120 -9.54 0.92 3.17
C THR A 120 -10.59 0.96 2.06
N VAL A 121 -11.02 2.14 1.63
CA VAL A 121 -11.91 2.36 0.49
C VAL A 121 -11.09 3.02 -0.61
N LEU A 122 -11.18 2.52 -1.84
CA LEU A 122 -10.53 3.17 -2.98
C LEU A 122 -11.14 4.56 -3.18
N THR A 123 -10.29 5.55 -3.42
CA THR A 123 -10.70 6.96 -3.58
C THR A 123 -11.60 7.20 -4.79
N SER A 124 -11.67 6.24 -5.72
CA SER A 124 -12.58 6.23 -6.87
C SER A 124 -13.98 5.71 -6.57
N LEU A 125 -14.22 5.10 -5.40
CA LEU A 125 -15.53 4.56 -5.02
C LEU A 125 -16.34 5.63 -4.30
N ASP A 126 -17.41 6.08 -4.95
CA ASP A 126 -18.41 6.95 -4.36
C ASP A 126 -19.62 6.16 -3.82
N THR A 127 -20.60 6.89 -3.28
CA THR A 127 -21.84 6.32 -2.76
C THR A 127 -22.59 5.46 -3.80
N GLY A 128 -22.60 5.86 -5.07
CA GLY A 128 -23.26 5.12 -6.14
C GLY A 128 -22.55 3.80 -6.44
N ALA A 129 -21.22 3.85 -6.56
CA ALA A 129 -20.39 2.67 -6.77
C ALA A 129 -20.54 1.65 -5.64
N LEU A 130 -20.53 2.10 -4.37
CA LEU A 130 -20.72 1.20 -3.23
C LEU A 130 -22.13 0.59 -3.19
N LYS A 131 -23.18 1.33 -3.57
CA LYS A 131 -24.54 0.75 -3.70
C LYS A 131 -24.58 -0.35 -4.74
N ASN A 132 -23.97 -0.11 -5.91
CA ASN A 132 -23.92 -1.10 -7.00
C ASN A 132 -23.13 -2.36 -6.62
N LEU A 133 -22.13 -2.22 -5.76
CA LEU A 133 -21.35 -3.33 -5.20
C LEU A 133 -22.09 -4.08 -4.06
N GLY A 134 -23.29 -3.65 -3.69
CA GLY A 134 -24.11 -4.33 -2.68
C GLY A 134 -23.78 -3.97 -1.23
N TYR A 135 -23.07 -2.87 -0.99
CA TYR A 135 -22.79 -2.43 0.39
C TYR A 135 -24.06 -1.97 1.10
N GLU A 136 -24.12 -2.24 2.41
CA GLU A 136 -25.23 -1.80 3.25
C GLU A 136 -25.43 -0.28 3.20
N LYS A 137 -26.70 0.13 3.29
CA LYS A 137 -27.11 1.55 3.24
C LYS A 137 -26.30 2.43 4.19
N ASN A 138 -26.06 1.96 5.41
CA ASN A 138 -25.27 2.64 6.44
C ASN A 138 -23.85 3.04 5.97
N TYR A 139 -23.22 2.24 5.12
CA TYR A 139 -21.88 2.51 4.58
C TYR A 139 -21.92 3.34 3.30
N THR A 140 -22.97 3.22 2.51
CA THR A 140 -23.12 3.99 1.27
C THR A 140 -23.51 5.44 1.52
N GLU A 141 -24.34 5.71 2.55
CA GLU A 141 -24.75 7.07 2.93
C GLU A 141 -23.64 7.86 3.62
N ASP A 142 -22.72 7.17 4.29
CA ASP A 142 -21.55 7.76 4.93
C ASP A 142 -20.34 6.82 4.79
N ILE A 143 -19.58 7.02 3.71
CA ILE A 143 -18.37 6.23 3.37
C ILE A 143 -17.36 6.25 4.52
N SER A 144 -17.33 7.31 5.32
CA SER A 144 -16.38 7.40 6.44
C SER A 144 -16.65 6.33 7.50
N ARG A 145 -17.88 5.82 7.63
CA ARG A 145 -18.19 4.68 8.51
C ARG A 145 -17.52 3.40 8.03
N LEU A 146 -17.50 3.17 6.71
CA LEU A 146 -16.82 2.02 6.11
C LEU A 146 -15.30 2.13 6.27
N VAL A 147 -14.74 3.32 6.04
CA VAL A 147 -13.32 3.59 6.27
C VAL A 147 -12.94 3.32 7.72
N LEU A 148 -13.72 3.80 8.69
CA LEU A 148 -13.47 3.56 10.11
C LEU A 148 -13.61 2.09 10.51
N LEU A 149 -14.58 1.37 9.94
CA LEU A 149 -14.72 -0.07 10.15
C LEU A 149 -13.46 -0.81 9.67
N ARG A 150 -12.99 -0.51 8.45
CA ARG A 150 -11.81 -1.11 7.84
C ARG A 150 -10.52 -0.72 8.57
N ALA A 151 -10.40 0.53 9.01
CA ALA A 151 -9.29 1.00 9.84
C ALA A 151 -9.18 0.21 11.16
N LYS A 152 -10.31 -0.01 11.84
CA LYS A 152 -10.36 -0.83 13.06
C LYS A 152 -9.98 -2.28 12.78
N MET A 153 -10.45 -2.85 11.67
CA MET A 153 -10.08 -4.21 11.24
C MET A 153 -8.57 -4.33 10.98
N ALA A 154 -7.99 -3.41 10.21
CA ALA A 154 -6.56 -3.37 9.93
C ALA A 154 -5.73 -3.30 11.23
N LYS A 155 -6.14 -2.46 12.18
CA LYS A 155 -5.50 -2.37 13.51
C LYS A 155 -5.56 -3.69 14.27
N ARG A 156 -6.72 -4.36 14.34
CA ARG A 156 -6.87 -5.68 15.00
C ARG A 156 -6.07 -6.79 14.32
N ALA A 157 -5.91 -6.71 13.00
CA ALA A 157 -5.13 -7.64 12.21
C ALA A 157 -3.61 -7.48 12.42
N GLY A 158 -3.17 -6.36 13.00
CA GLY A 158 -1.75 -6.05 13.20
C GLY A 158 -1.11 -5.37 11.98
N CYS A 159 -1.91 -4.69 11.15
CA CYS A 159 -1.36 -3.91 10.04
C CYS A 159 -0.51 -2.73 10.56
N HIS A 160 0.56 -2.39 9.85
CA HIS A 160 1.49 -1.33 10.26
C HIS A 160 0.99 0.06 9.87
N GLY A 161 0.09 0.13 8.89
CA GLY A 161 -0.58 1.34 8.48
C GLY A 161 -1.76 1.04 7.57
N MET A 162 -2.35 2.10 7.03
CA MET A 162 -3.46 2.00 6.10
C MET A 162 -3.39 3.09 5.03
N VAL A 163 -4.02 2.84 3.89
CA VAL A 163 -4.25 3.80 2.82
C VAL A 163 -5.71 4.26 2.90
N CYS A 164 -5.92 5.57 2.97
CA CYS A 164 -7.22 6.24 3.04
C CYS A 164 -7.14 7.62 2.35
N SER A 165 -8.28 8.28 2.15
CA SER A 165 -8.31 9.66 1.67
C SER A 165 -7.80 10.62 2.74
N GLY A 166 -7.14 11.71 2.32
CA GLY A 166 -6.77 12.80 3.23
C GLY A 166 -7.95 13.41 3.98
N ARG A 167 -9.17 13.28 3.44
CA ARG A 167 -10.43 13.76 4.06
C ARG A 167 -10.83 12.96 5.30
N GLU A 168 -10.40 11.70 5.40
CA GLU A 168 -10.75 10.83 6.53
C GLU A 168 -9.72 10.88 7.67
N LEU A 169 -8.57 11.52 7.46
CA LEU A 169 -7.44 11.49 8.39
C LEU A 169 -7.81 11.90 9.83
N ALA A 170 -8.61 12.97 9.97
CA ALA A 170 -9.04 13.48 11.27
C ALA A 170 -9.94 12.51 12.05
N LYS A 171 -10.67 11.63 11.35
CA LYS A 171 -11.55 10.63 11.98
C LYS A 171 -10.79 9.35 12.36
N ILE A 172 -9.67 9.07 11.69
CA ILE A 172 -8.86 7.87 11.90
C ILE A 172 -7.83 8.05 13.03
N ARG A 173 -7.29 9.27 13.18
CA ARG A 173 -6.27 9.60 14.19
C ARG A 173 -6.80 9.56 15.62
#